data_AF-A0AAW5C2B7-F1
#
_entry.id   AF-A0AAW5C2B7-F1
#
_cell.length_a   1.000
_cell.length_b   1.000
_cell.length_c   1.000
_cell.angle_alpha   90.00
_cell.angle_beta   90.00
_cell.angle_gamma   90.00
#
_symmetry.space_group_name_H-M   'P 1'
#
loop_
_entity.id
_entity.type
_entity.pdbx_description
1 polymer ?
#
loop_
_entity_poly.entity_id
_entity_poly.type
_entity_poly.pdbx_seq_one_letter_code
_entity_poly.pdbx_strand_id
1 'polypeptide(L)'
;MANYLASSLQHRTAVLDWSGHGDLMSMACASGRKNEKNADAAVYGFRILGVTYYTQGSSDTLARCMEGGFEDIIIDFGEMRPSIRNEWLRSTVKIMAASLSEWKLEAFMELLTGEEECGAGWIYTAAFGSEDTRREIERQFGIPLRRVPLSVDAFSVDYRTMKWFEGIL
;
A
#
# COMPACT_ATOMS: atom_id res chain seq x y z
N MET A 1 -4.04 1.64 6.42
CA MET A 1 -3.48 2.94 5.96
C MET A 1 -4.58 3.87 5.50
N ALA A 2 -5.38 3.51 4.48
CA ALA A 2 -6.42 4.39 3.94
C ALA A 2 -7.38 4.96 5.00
N ASN A 3 -7.89 4.12 5.90
CA ASN A 3 -8.77 4.58 6.99
C ASN A 3 -8.06 5.43 8.05
N TYR A 4 -6.74 5.30 8.21
CA TYR A 4 -6.00 6.19 9.10
C TYR A 4 -5.96 7.60 8.48
N LEU A 5 -5.62 7.71 7.20
CA LEU A 5 -5.63 8.99 6.47
C LEU A 5 -7.03 9.62 6.44
N ALA A 6 -8.04 8.84 6.04
CA ALA A 6 -9.39 9.36 5.88
C ALA A 6 -10.12 9.64 7.21
N SER A 7 -10.01 8.74 8.20
CA SER A 7 -10.79 8.86 9.44
C SER A 7 -10.02 9.51 10.58
N SER A 8 -8.69 9.33 10.66
CA SER A 8 -7.89 9.92 11.74
C SER A 8 -7.38 11.31 11.35
N LEU A 9 -6.91 11.48 10.11
CA LEU A 9 -6.42 12.77 9.61
C LEU A 9 -7.48 13.59 8.86
N GLN A 10 -8.65 13.01 8.58
CA GLN A 10 -9.75 13.67 7.85
C GLN A 10 -9.37 14.07 6.42
N HIS A 11 -8.38 13.41 5.82
CA HIS A 11 -7.96 13.66 4.45
C HIS A 11 -8.90 13.02 3.44
N ARG A 12 -9.08 13.66 2.29
CA ARG A 12 -9.73 13.01 1.13
C ARG A 12 -8.79 11.96 0.54
N THR A 13 -9.07 10.69 0.80
CA THR A 13 -8.19 9.58 0.39
C THR A 13 -8.79 8.72 -0.74
N ALA A 14 -7.95 8.43 -1.74
CA ALA A 14 -8.20 7.44 -2.78
C ALA A 14 -7.28 6.22 -2.65
N VAL A 15 -7.76 5.04 -3.07
CA VAL A 15 -6.97 3.80 -3.19
C VAL A 15 -7.14 3.23 -4.60
N LEU A 16 -6.05 2.95 -5.29
CA LEU A 16 -6.05 2.39 -6.66
C LEU A 16 -5.43 0.99 -6.63
N ASP A 17 -6.14 -0.01 -7.17
CA ASP A 17 -5.58 -1.33 -7.43
C ASP A 17 -4.88 -1.36 -8.79
N TRP A 18 -3.56 -1.16 -8.79
CA TRP A 18 -2.70 -1.30 -9.98
C TRP A 18 -2.13 -2.72 -10.11
N SER A 19 -2.30 -3.56 -9.09
CA SER A 19 -1.74 -4.91 -9.05
C SER A 19 -2.33 -5.83 -10.13
N GLY A 20 -3.58 -5.59 -10.50
CA GLY A 20 -4.34 -6.43 -11.43
C GLY A 20 -4.86 -7.73 -10.82
N HIS A 21 -4.67 -7.96 -9.51
CA HIS A 21 -5.16 -9.16 -8.84
C HIS A 21 -6.69 -9.14 -8.67
N GLY A 22 -7.32 -7.96 -8.67
CA GLY A 22 -8.77 -7.83 -8.60
C GLY A 22 -9.34 -7.99 -7.18
N ASP A 23 -8.50 -7.84 -6.16
CA ASP A 23 -8.89 -7.96 -4.76
C ASP A 23 -9.89 -6.88 -4.36
N LEU A 24 -9.68 -5.64 -4.82
CA LEU A 24 -10.65 -4.55 -4.59
C LEU A 24 -11.98 -4.80 -5.30
N MET A 25 -11.96 -5.38 -6.49
CA MET A 25 -13.20 -5.75 -7.20
C MET A 25 -13.96 -6.84 -6.43
N SER A 26 -13.24 -7.86 -5.95
CA SER A 26 -13.82 -8.93 -5.14
C SER A 26 -14.44 -8.38 -3.85
N MET A 27 -13.77 -7.42 -3.21
CA MET A 27 -14.28 -6.72 -2.03
C MET A 27 -15.54 -5.90 -2.33
N ALA A 28 -15.60 -5.19 -3.46
CA ALA A 28 -16.78 -4.45 -3.88
C ALA A 28 -17.99 -5.37 -4.06
N CYS A 29 -17.80 -6.48 -4.79
CA CYS A 29 -18.82 -7.51 -5.03
C CYS A 29 -19.32 -8.13 -3.73
N ALA A 30 -18.42 -8.54 -2.84
CA ALA A 30 -18.77 -9.16 -1.55
C ALA A 30 -19.57 -8.19 -0.65
N SER A 31 -19.31 -6.89 -0.74
CA SER A 31 -20.00 -5.87 0.05
C SER A 31 -21.39 -5.49 -0.50
N GLY A 32 -21.82 -6.09 -1.62
CA GLY A 32 -23.05 -5.71 -2.32
C GLY A 32 -23.04 -4.28 -2.87
N ARG A 33 -21.86 -3.65 -2.93
CA ARG A 33 -21.70 -2.27 -3.38
C ARG A 33 -21.64 -2.29 -4.90
N LYS A 34 -22.71 -1.81 -5.54
CA LYS A 34 -22.71 -1.60 -6.98
C LYS A 34 -21.66 -0.54 -7.30
N ASN A 35 -20.83 -0.81 -8.30
CA ASN A 35 -19.91 0.18 -8.85
C ASN A 35 -20.67 1.47 -9.11
N GLU A 36 -20.24 2.58 -8.51
CA GLU A 36 -20.73 3.88 -8.90
C GLU A 36 -20.21 4.08 -10.32
N LYS A 37 -21.11 3.93 -11.31
CA LYS A 37 -20.83 4.36 -12.68
C LYS A 37 -20.66 5.87 -12.60
N ASN A 38 -19.43 6.34 -12.41
CA ASN A 38 -19.09 7.69 -12.79
C ASN A 38 -19.39 7.84 -14.29
N ALA A 39 -19.81 9.04 -14.69
CA ALA A 39 -20.40 9.30 -16.02
C ALA A 39 -19.53 8.84 -17.21
N ASP A 40 -18.24 8.58 -16.99
CA ASP A 40 -17.36 7.85 -17.90
C ASP A 40 -17.17 6.40 -17.44
N ALA A 41 -17.81 5.47 -18.16
CA ALA A 41 -17.95 4.05 -17.85
C ALA A 41 -16.66 3.20 -17.73
N ALA A 42 -15.46 3.80 -17.74
CA ALA A 42 -14.19 3.09 -17.76
C ALA A 42 -13.58 2.83 -16.37
N VAL A 43 -14.01 3.55 -15.33
CA VAL A 43 -13.41 3.46 -13.99
C VAL A 43 -14.41 2.92 -12.98
N TYR A 44 -14.21 1.67 -12.57
CA TYR A 44 -15.01 1.04 -11.52
C TYR A 44 -14.50 1.47 -10.14
N GLY A 45 -15.33 2.21 -9.41
CA GLY A 45 -15.02 2.65 -8.05
C GLY A 45 -16.19 2.51 -7.08
N PHE A 46 -15.85 2.52 -5.80
CA PHE A 46 -16.79 2.40 -4.69
C PHE A 46 -16.20 3.05 -3.43
N ARG A 47 -17.05 3.42 -2.47
CA ARG A 47 -16.61 4.11 -1.25
C ARG A 47 -16.80 3.24 -0.03
N ILE A 48 -15.81 3.20 0.88
CA ILE A 48 -15.92 2.61 2.22
C ILE A 48 -15.36 3.58 3.26
N LEU A 49 -16.12 3.87 4.32
CA LEU A 49 -15.65 4.63 5.49
C LEU A 49 -14.93 5.94 5.13
N GLY A 50 -15.43 6.66 4.12
CA GLY A 50 -14.83 7.92 3.66
C GLY A 50 -13.73 7.79 2.60
N VAL A 51 -13.22 6.58 2.35
CA VAL A 51 -12.21 6.29 1.32
C VAL A 51 -12.85 5.90 0.00
N THR A 52 -12.36 6.46 -1.11
CA THR A 52 -12.75 6.05 -2.47
C THR A 52 -11.77 4.99 -3.00
N TYR A 53 -12.27 3.84 -3.39
CA TYR A 53 -11.49 2.74 -3.96
C TYR A 53 -11.77 2.63 -5.45
N TYR A 54 -10.70 2.48 -6.23
CA TYR A 54 -10.72 2.24 -7.66
C TYR A 54 -10.19 0.85 -7.92
N THR A 55 -11.03 -0.02 -8.49
CA THR A 55 -10.70 -1.45 -8.68
C THR A 55 -9.79 -1.71 -9.87
N GLN A 56 -9.45 -0.66 -10.64
CA GLN A 56 -8.58 -0.71 -11.81
C GLN A 56 -7.72 0.56 -11.86
N GLY A 57 -6.46 0.41 -11.49
CA GLY A 57 -5.42 1.43 -11.58
C GLY A 57 -4.87 1.54 -13.00
N SER A 58 -4.69 2.77 -13.45
CA SER A 58 -4.06 3.13 -14.71
C SER A 58 -3.57 4.58 -14.63
N SER A 59 -2.75 5.02 -15.59
CA SER A 59 -2.34 6.42 -15.68
C SER A 59 -3.54 7.37 -15.75
N ASP A 60 -4.62 6.97 -16.43
CA ASP A 60 -5.85 7.74 -16.53
C ASP A 60 -6.61 7.81 -15.19
N THR A 61 -6.72 6.69 -14.47
CA THR A 61 -7.34 6.66 -13.14
C THR A 61 -6.54 7.51 -12.15
N LEU A 62 -5.21 7.47 -12.21
CA LEU A 62 -4.34 8.28 -11.38
C LEU A 62 -4.48 9.78 -11.70
N ALA A 63 -4.44 10.16 -12.97
CA ALA A 63 -4.62 11.56 -13.38
C ALA A 63 -5.95 12.12 -12.87
N ARG A 64 -7.04 11.35 -12.98
CA ARG A 64 -8.36 11.72 -12.43
C ARG A 64 -8.34 11.88 -10.91
N CYS A 65 -7.57 11.06 -10.18
CA CYS A 65 -7.43 11.24 -8.74
C CYS A 65 -6.68 12.53 -8.40
N MET A 66 -5.62 12.84 -9.14
CA MET A 66 -4.84 14.06 -8.98
C MET A 66 -5.69 15.31 -9.27
N GLU A 67 -6.56 15.27 -10.28
CA GLU A 67 -7.51 16.33 -10.60
C GLU A 67 -8.71 16.38 -9.63
N GLY A 68 -9.07 15.24 -9.04
CA GLY A 68 -10.23 15.07 -8.16
C GLY A 68 -10.10 15.70 -6.77
N GLY A 69 -8.94 16.31 -6.46
CA GLY A 69 -8.65 16.96 -5.19
C GLY A 69 -8.52 15.99 -4.01
N PHE A 70 -8.10 14.76 -4.27
CA PHE A 70 -7.67 13.87 -3.20
C PHE A 70 -6.36 14.41 -2.61
N GLU A 71 -6.28 14.41 -1.28
CA GLU A 71 -5.07 14.80 -0.54
C GLU A 71 -4.08 13.64 -0.50
N ASP A 72 -4.61 12.41 -0.36
CA ASP A 72 -3.83 11.19 -0.35
C ASP A 72 -4.31 10.23 -1.44
N ILE A 73 -3.37 9.73 -2.24
CA ILE A 73 -3.62 8.70 -3.25
C ILE A 73 -2.72 7.51 -2.93
N ILE A 74 -3.32 6.42 -2.47
CA ILE A 74 -2.64 5.17 -2.21
C ILE A 74 -2.72 4.32 -3.48
N ILE A 75 -1.58 3.84 -3.97
CA ILE A 75 -1.53 2.94 -5.11
C ILE A 75 -1.01 1.59 -4.63
N ASP A 76 -1.84 0.56 -4.76
CA ASP A 76 -1.42 -0.82 -4.56
C ASP A 76 -0.86 -1.36 -5.87
N PHE A 77 0.46 -1.41 -5.97
CA PHE A 77 1.16 -1.96 -7.12
C PHE A 77 1.28 -3.49 -7.10
N GLY A 78 0.90 -4.15 -6.00
CA GLY A 78 1.13 -5.57 -5.79
C GLY A 78 2.62 -5.90 -5.63
N GLU A 79 3.04 -7.02 -6.22
CA GLU A 79 4.43 -7.48 -6.13
C GLU A 79 5.36 -6.61 -6.98
N MET A 80 6.58 -6.40 -6.47
CA MET A 80 7.61 -5.64 -7.19
C MET A 80 8.00 -6.37 -8.48
N ARG A 81 7.81 -5.70 -9.61
CA ARG A 81 8.12 -6.21 -10.96
C ARG A 81 8.80 -5.12 -11.79
N PRO A 82 9.70 -5.44 -12.73
CA PRO A 82 10.37 -4.42 -13.55
C PRO A 82 9.40 -3.46 -14.26
N SER A 83 8.23 -3.94 -14.69
CA SER A 83 7.22 -3.14 -15.37
C SER A 83 6.57 -2.06 -14.50
N ILE A 84 6.48 -2.26 -13.18
CA ILE A 84 5.86 -1.30 -12.26
C ILE A 84 6.88 -0.36 -11.62
N ARG A 85 8.17 -0.71 -11.64
CA ARG A 85 9.22 -0.06 -10.85
C ARG A 85 9.31 1.43 -11.11
N ASN A 86 9.23 1.86 -12.36
CA ASN A 86 9.30 3.27 -12.70
C ASN A 86 8.10 4.06 -12.16
N GLU A 87 6.90 3.49 -12.19
CA GLU A 87 5.71 4.14 -11.64
C GLU A 87 5.77 4.18 -10.11
N TRP A 88 6.24 3.10 -9.49
CA TRP A 88 6.54 3.06 -8.05
C TRP A 88 7.51 4.18 -7.63
N LEU A 89 8.61 4.35 -8.37
CA LEU A 89 9.64 5.36 -8.07
C LEU A 89 9.13 6.80 -8.19
N ARG A 90 8.07 7.05 -8.96
CA ARG A 90 7.42 8.36 -9.08
C ARG A 90 6.55 8.73 -7.87
N SER A 91 6.20 7.75 -7.03
CA SER A 91 5.39 7.99 -5.82
C SER A 91 6.15 8.88 -4.82
N THR A 92 5.48 9.84 -4.20
CA THR A 92 6.08 10.72 -3.19
C THR A 92 6.58 9.93 -1.98
N VAL A 93 5.75 8.99 -1.51
CA VAL A 93 6.05 8.07 -0.42
C VAL A 93 6.06 6.65 -0.98
N LYS A 94 7.09 5.87 -0.65
CA LYS A 94 7.31 4.51 -1.16
C LYS A 94 7.39 3.55 0.02
N ILE A 95 6.44 2.62 0.12
CA ILE A 95 6.34 1.70 1.26
C ILE A 95 6.50 0.27 0.79
N MET A 96 7.63 -0.36 1.08
CA MET A 96 7.83 -1.78 0.81
C MET A 96 7.29 -2.62 1.96
N ALA A 97 6.36 -3.53 1.66
CA ALA A 97 5.82 -4.48 2.63
C ALA A 97 6.38 -5.88 2.37
N ALA A 98 7.18 -6.37 3.31
CA ALA A 98 7.81 -7.68 3.24
C ALA A 98 7.19 -8.68 4.23
N SER A 99 7.33 -9.96 3.90
CA SER A 99 7.08 -11.07 4.82
C SER A 99 8.41 -11.75 5.10
N LEU A 100 8.87 -11.74 6.35
CA LEU A 100 10.13 -12.35 6.75
C LEU A 100 9.97 -13.82 7.18
N SER A 101 8.83 -14.44 6.83
CA SER A 101 8.66 -15.89 6.93
C SER A 101 9.66 -16.60 6.01
N GLU A 102 10.10 -17.76 6.44
CA GLU A 102 11.20 -18.52 5.85
C GLU A 102 10.97 -18.83 4.36
N TRP A 103 9.73 -19.13 3.98
CA TRP A 103 9.35 -19.42 2.58
C TRP A 103 9.16 -18.18 1.69
N LYS A 104 9.27 -16.96 2.22
CA LYS A 104 9.24 -15.69 1.46
C LYS A 104 10.53 -14.88 1.58
N LEU A 105 11.44 -15.31 2.46
CA LEU A 105 12.64 -14.56 2.81
C LEU A 105 13.58 -14.40 1.61
N GLU A 106 13.81 -15.47 0.84
CA GLU A 106 14.70 -15.45 -0.32
C GLU A 106 14.31 -14.37 -1.33
N ALA A 107 13.03 -14.31 -1.71
CA ALA A 107 12.52 -13.30 -2.64
C ALA A 107 12.75 -11.86 -2.15
N PHE A 108 12.63 -11.61 -0.84
CA PHE A 108 12.90 -10.29 -0.29
C PHE A 108 14.40 -9.94 -0.29
N MET A 109 15.25 -10.92 0.02
CA MET A 109 16.71 -10.74 0.02
C MET A 109 17.26 -10.49 -1.39
N GLU A 110 16.74 -11.20 -2.40
CA GLU A 110 17.07 -10.96 -3.81
C GLU A 110 16.70 -9.55 -4.23
N LEU A 111 15.52 -9.08 -3.84
CA LEU A 111 15.09 -7.70 -4.11
C LEU A 111 16.06 -6.69 -3.50
N LEU A 112 16.40 -6.82 -2.22
CA LEU A 112 17.32 -5.89 -1.56
C LEU A 112 18.71 -5.91 -2.21
N THR A 113 19.19 -7.08 -2.61
CA THR A 113 20.52 -7.22 -3.24
C THR A 113 20.55 -6.63 -4.65
N GLY A 114 19.42 -6.65 -5.36
CA GLY A 114 19.30 -6.11 -6.72
C GLY A 114 19.09 -4.59 -6.80
N GLU A 115 18.81 -3.92 -5.69
CA GLU A 115 18.60 -2.47 -5.65
C GLU A 115 19.92 -1.74 -5.37
N GLU A 116 20.42 -1.01 -6.38
CA GLU A 116 21.71 -0.29 -6.33
C GLU A 116 21.80 0.72 -5.16
N GLU A 117 20.67 1.32 -4.79
CA GLU A 117 20.54 2.20 -3.63
C GLU A 117 19.45 1.64 -2.71
N CYS A 118 19.75 0.53 -2.04
CA CYS A 118 18.94 0.05 -0.92
C CYS A 118 18.66 1.20 0.07
N GLY A 119 17.50 1.85 -0.07
CA GLY A 119 16.81 2.53 1.02
C GLY A 119 17.06 4.01 1.23
N ALA A 120 17.60 4.78 0.28
CA ALA A 120 17.48 6.23 0.38
C ALA A 120 16.02 6.65 0.08
N GLY A 121 15.24 6.90 1.14
CA GLY A 121 13.89 7.45 1.04
C GLY A 121 12.75 6.44 0.85
N TRP A 122 12.99 5.15 1.14
CA TRP A 122 11.93 4.12 1.16
C TRP A 122 11.59 3.75 2.60
N ILE A 123 10.32 3.45 2.84
CA ILE A 123 9.83 2.91 4.11
C ILE A 123 9.76 1.40 3.98
N TYR A 124 10.55 0.67 4.76
CA TYR A 124 10.50 -0.79 4.78
C TYR A 124 9.67 -1.27 5.96
N THR A 125 8.73 -2.16 5.68
CA THR A 125 7.83 -2.75 6.67
C THR A 125 7.83 -4.27 6.61
N ALA A 126 7.57 -4.92 7.74
CA ALA A 126 7.55 -6.38 7.85
C ALA A 126 6.27 -6.86 8.55
N ALA A 127 5.47 -7.68 7.88
CA ALA A 127 4.23 -8.24 8.44
C ALA A 127 4.47 -9.51 9.29
N PHE A 128 5.28 -10.44 8.79
CA PHE A 128 5.54 -11.75 9.42
C PHE A 128 7.03 -12.02 9.59
N GLY A 129 7.36 -13.10 10.31
CA GLY A 129 8.73 -13.57 10.58
C GLY A 129 9.32 -13.08 11.91
N SER A 130 10.44 -13.69 12.31
CA SER A 130 11.05 -13.48 13.63
C SER A 130 11.71 -12.10 13.77
N GLU A 131 11.95 -11.67 15.02
CA GLU A 131 12.73 -10.46 15.30
C GLU A 131 14.22 -10.65 15.02
N ASP A 132 14.75 -11.86 15.14
CA ASP A 132 16.15 -12.15 14.84
C ASP A 132 16.41 -12.04 13.34
N THR A 133 15.52 -12.60 12.51
CA THR A 133 15.55 -12.42 11.04
C THR A 133 15.48 -10.94 10.68
N ARG A 134 14.58 -10.18 11.31
CA ARG A 134 14.46 -8.73 11.05
C ARG A 134 15.76 -8.01 11.35
N ARG A 135 16.32 -8.20 12.55
CA ARG A 135 17.57 -7.54 12.99
C ARG A 135 18.77 -7.91 12.12
N GLU A 136 18.84 -9.16 11.66
CA GLU A 136 19.90 -9.59 10.75
C GLU A 136 19.82 -8.84 9.41
N ILE A 137 18.62 -8.70 8.84
CA ILE A 137 18.41 -7.93 7.60
C ILE A 137 18.74 -6.46 7.82
N GLU A 138 18.28 -5.85 8.92
CA GLU A 138 18.61 -4.45 9.24
C GLU A 138 20.13 -4.24 9.34
N ARG A 139 20.84 -5.18 9.95
CA ARG A 139 22.31 -5.14 10.06
C ARG A 139 22.99 -5.30 8.71
N GLN A 140 22.53 -6.26 7.90
CA GLN A 140 23.15 -6.60 6.63
C GLN A 140 22.97 -5.51 5.58
N PHE A 141 21.78 -4.91 5.50
CA PHE A 141 21.44 -3.93 4.46
C PHE A 141 21.43 -2.48 4.94
N GLY A 142 21.57 -2.24 6.25
CA GLY A 142 21.57 -0.89 6.80
C GLY A 142 20.22 -0.18 6.71
N ILE A 143 19.12 -0.91 6.55
CA ILE A 143 17.77 -0.37 6.42
C ILE A 143 16.97 -0.57 7.71
N PRO A 144 16.14 0.40 8.14
CA PRO A 144 15.20 0.18 9.23
C PRO A 144 13.95 -0.56 8.74
N LEU A 145 13.65 -1.72 9.33
CA LEU A 145 12.45 -2.51 9.06
C LEU A 145 11.42 -2.31 10.18
N ARG A 146 10.29 -1.66 9.84
CA ARG A 146 9.20 -1.39 10.78
C ARG A 146 8.21 -2.56 10.82
N ARG A 147 8.03 -3.16 12.00
CA ARG A 147 7.05 -4.24 12.20
C ARG A 147 5.63 -3.68 12.03
N VAL A 148 4.86 -4.24 11.11
CA VAL A 148 3.43 -3.89 10.95
C VAL A 148 2.67 -4.44 12.18
N PRO A 149 1.89 -3.62 12.90
CA PRO A 149 1.08 -4.12 14.01
C PRO A 149 0.01 -5.08 13.51
N LEU A 150 -0.25 -6.13 14.29
CA LEU A 150 -1.36 -7.04 14.02
C LEU A 150 -2.69 -6.27 14.10
N SER A 151 -3.49 -6.38 13.04
CA SER A 151 -4.88 -5.91 13.03
C SER A 151 -5.81 -7.08 12.70
N VAL A 152 -6.87 -7.22 13.50
CA VAL A 152 -7.93 -8.23 13.28
C VAL A 152 -8.93 -7.74 12.23
N ASP A 153 -9.15 -6.42 12.15
CA ASP A 153 -10.03 -5.79 11.17
C ASP A 153 -9.24 -4.73 10.39
N ALA A 154 -9.08 -4.96 9.09
CA ALA A 154 -8.35 -4.08 8.17
C ALA A 154 -8.92 -2.66 8.08
N PHE A 155 -10.19 -2.46 8.47
CA PHE A 155 -10.84 -1.15 8.48
C PHE A 155 -10.73 -0.42 9.82
N SER A 156 -10.40 -1.13 10.91
CA SER A 156 -10.25 -0.53 12.22
C SER A 156 -8.88 0.16 12.37
N VAL A 157 -8.87 1.30 13.08
CA VAL A 157 -7.64 2.00 13.47
C VAL A 157 -7.72 2.25 14.96
N ASP A 158 -6.96 1.46 15.72
CA ASP A 158 -6.79 1.66 17.15
C ASP A 158 -5.61 2.60 17.45
N TYR A 159 -5.45 2.97 18.73
CA TYR A 159 -4.37 3.88 19.15
C TYR A 159 -2.97 3.36 18.80
N ARG A 160 -2.73 2.05 18.91
CA ARG A 160 -1.43 1.44 18.60
C ARG A 160 -1.11 1.57 17.11
N THR A 161 -2.09 1.30 16.26
CA THR A 161 -1.96 1.39 14.81
C THR A 161 -1.82 2.84 14.37
N MET A 162 -2.56 3.76 14.99
CA MET A 162 -2.44 5.20 14.76
C MET A 162 -1.03 5.70 15.05
N LYS A 163 -0.47 5.37 16.22
CA LYS A 163 0.91 5.71 16.61
C LYS A 163 1.95 5.11 15.68
N TRP A 164 1.68 3.91 15.15
CA TRP A 164 2.56 3.28 14.19
C TRP A 164 2.57 4.03 12.85
N PHE A 165 1.40 4.42 12.33
CA PHE A 165 1.32 5.23 11.11
C PHE A 165 2.01 6.59 11.25
N GLU A 166 1.81 7.30 12.37
CA GLU A 166 2.52 8.56 12.69
C GLU A 166 4.06 8.40 12.70
N GLY A 167 4.56 7.19 12.94
CA GLY A 167 5.99 6.91 12.97
C GLY A 167 6.60 6.54 11.61
N ILE A 168 5.77 6.32 10.59
CA ILE A 168 6.22 5.92 9.25
C ILE A 168 5.77 6.86 8.14
N LEU A 169 4.74 7.67 8.36
CA LEU A 169 4.25 8.70 7.45
C LEU A 169 4.63 10.08 7.97
#